data_AF-A0A497UNM8-F1
#
_entry.id   AF-A0A497UNM8-F1
#
_cell.length_a   1.000
_cell.length_b   1.000
_cell.length_c   1.000
_cell.angle_alpha   90.00
_cell.angle_beta   90.00
_cell.angle_gamma   90.00
#
_symmetry.space_group_name_H-M   'P 1'
#
loop_
_entity.id
_entity.type
_entity.pdbx_description
1 polymer ?
#
loop_
_entity_poly.entity_id
_entity_poly.type
_entity_poly.pdbx_seq_one_letter_code
_entity_poly.pdbx_strand_id
1 'polypeptide(L)'
;MGLFGKKEKKIFKEFSKKSVEYLTDINKDTDELLEELQESYSENRFAIPEFMNLIESIKAKISFEESEKLEELSKKIVQIKKCAKKSVSAVAELSRNQRKTTREAIREFNEFVES
;
A
#
# COMPACT_ATOMS: atom_id res chain seq x y z
N MET A 1 2.07 23.65 36.80
CA MET A 1 0.89 24.23 36.10
C MET A 1 1.20 25.69 35.78
N GLY A 2 1.54 26.16 34.60
CA GLY A 2 1.84 25.52 33.31
C GLY A 2 2.95 26.34 32.63
N LEU A 3 3.81 25.67 31.86
CA LEU A 3 4.99 26.27 31.22
C LEU A 3 4.66 27.21 30.04
N PHE A 4 3.39 27.31 29.63
CA PHE A 4 2.96 28.03 28.43
C PHE A 4 1.86 29.05 28.73
N GLY A 5 1.98 30.24 28.14
CA GLY A 5 0.97 31.29 28.20
C GLY A 5 -0.23 31.02 27.29
N LYS A 6 -1.25 31.89 27.37
CA LYS A 6 -2.51 31.77 26.59
C LYS A 6 -2.27 31.80 25.08
N LYS A 7 -1.27 32.56 24.62
CA LYS A 7 -0.94 32.71 23.20
C LYS A 7 -0.30 31.43 22.67
N GLU A 8 0.62 30.85 23.43
CA GLU A 8 1.30 29.60 23.11
C GLU A 8 0.32 28.42 23.08
N LYS A 9 -0.60 28.33 24.05
CA LYS A 9 -1.68 27.33 24.04
C LYS A 9 -2.59 27.45 22.81
N LYS A 10 -2.90 28.68 22.37
CA LYS A 10 -3.70 28.92 21.16
C LYS A 10 -2.96 28.45 19.90
N ILE A 11 -1.68 28.80 19.77
CA ILE A 11 -0.84 28.38 18.64
C ILE A 11 -0.75 26.85 18.59
N PHE A 12 -0.51 26.20 19.73
CA PHE A 12 -0.43 24.74 19.78
C PHE A 12 -1.76 24.09 19.37
N LYS A 13 -2.90 24.59 19.86
CA LYS A 13 -4.21 24.07 19.49
C LYS A 13 -4.48 24.16 17.99
N GLU A 14 -4.12 25.27 17.35
CA GLU A 14 -4.24 25.43 15.89
C GLU A 14 -3.28 24.50 15.14
N PHE A 15 -2.05 24.34 15.62
CA PHE A 15 -1.06 23.42 15.06
C PHE A 15 -1.51 21.95 15.16
N SER A 16 -2.00 21.52 16.32
CA SER A 16 -2.53 20.18 16.53
C SER A 16 -3.71 19.91 15.61
N LYS A 17 -4.65 20.86 15.49
CA LYS A 17 -5.79 20.71 14.57
C LYS A 17 -5.34 20.47 13.14
N LYS A 18 -4.44 21.31 12.61
CA LYS A 18 -3.90 21.14 11.25
C LYS A 18 -3.13 19.83 11.08
N SER A 19 -2.36 19.44 12.08
CA SER A 19 -1.63 18.17 12.06
C SER A 19 -2.57 16.97 11.99
N VAL A 20 -3.68 17.00 12.74
CA VAL A 20 -4.70 15.94 12.68
C VAL A 20 -5.40 15.91 11.32
N GLU A 21 -5.72 17.07 10.74
CA GLU A 21 -6.28 17.16 9.38
C GLU A 21 -5.34 16.48 8.37
N TYR A 22 -4.06 16.87 8.33
CA TYR A 22 -3.09 16.26 7.41
C TYR A 22 -2.90 14.76 7.63
N LEU A 23 -2.82 14.30 8.88
CA LEU A 23 -2.68 12.87 9.16
C LEU A 23 -3.92 12.08 8.71
N THR A 24 -5.10 12.67 8.84
CA THR A 24 -6.36 12.07 8.38
C THR A 24 -6.42 12.01 6.86
N ASP A 25 -6.00 13.06 6.17
CA ASP A 25 -5.92 13.10 4.70
C ASP A 25 -4.93 12.04 4.18
N ILE A 26 -3.75 11.94 4.79
CA ILE A 26 -2.77 10.89 4.42
C ILE A 26 -3.35 9.48 4.60
N ASN A 27 -4.11 9.23 5.67
CA ASN A 27 -4.78 7.93 5.83
C ASN A 27 -5.75 7.66 4.69
N LYS A 28 -6.55 8.66 4.32
CA LYS A 28 -7.52 8.56 3.24
C LYS A 28 -6.83 8.25 1.91
N ASP A 29 -5.84 9.04 1.54
CA ASP A 29 -5.09 8.85 0.28
C ASP A 29 -4.42 7.47 0.24
N THR A 30 -3.83 7.03 1.36
CA THR A 30 -3.19 5.71 1.43
C THR A 30 -4.20 4.57 1.30
N ASP A 31 -5.40 4.74 1.85
CA ASP A 31 -6.47 3.76 1.76
C ASP A 31 -7.07 3.67 0.37
N GLU A 32 -7.29 4.82 -0.30
CA GLU A 32 -7.75 4.87 -1.70
C GLU A 32 -6.74 4.18 -2.64
N LEU A 33 -5.44 4.52 -2.52
CA LEU A 33 -4.39 3.89 -3.31
C LEU A 33 -4.27 2.38 -3.04
N LEU A 34 -4.49 1.95 -1.80
CA LEU A 34 -4.47 0.52 -1.45
C LEU A 34 -5.66 -0.21 -2.09
N GLU A 35 -6.84 0.38 -2.07
CA GLU A 35 -8.05 -0.18 -2.67
C GLU A 35 -7.86 -0.34 -4.19
N GLU A 36 -7.45 0.72 -4.89
CA GLU A 36 -7.16 0.67 -6.33
C GLU A 36 -6.12 -0.41 -6.68
N LEU A 37 -5.05 -0.52 -5.89
CA LEU A 37 -4.00 -1.51 -6.10
C LEU A 37 -4.50 -2.94 -5.85
N GLN A 38 -5.37 -3.13 -4.85
CA GLN A 38 -5.99 -4.43 -4.55
C GLN A 38 -6.96 -4.86 -5.65
N GLU A 39 -7.80 -3.95 -6.13
CA GLU A 39 -8.72 -4.18 -7.23
C GLU A 39 -7.95 -4.58 -8.49
N SER A 40 -6.97 -3.78 -8.91
CA SER A 40 -6.13 -4.06 -10.08
C SER A 40 -5.42 -5.42 -9.98
N TYR A 41 -4.89 -5.77 -8.80
CA TYR A 41 -4.28 -7.09 -8.60
C TYR A 41 -5.32 -8.22 -8.66
N SER A 42 -6.52 -8.00 -8.12
CA SER A 42 -7.59 -9.00 -8.07
C SER A 42 -8.18 -9.30 -9.44
N GLU A 43 -8.38 -8.30 -10.29
CA GLU A 43 -8.85 -8.45 -11.67
C GLU A 43 -7.88 -9.30 -12.49
N ASN A 44 -6.58 -9.10 -12.29
CA ASN A 44 -5.52 -9.77 -13.03
C ASN A 44 -5.08 -11.11 -12.41
N ARG A 45 -5.72 -11.57 -11.32
CA ARG A 45 -5.25 -12.73 -10.56
C ARG A 45 -5.27 -14.04 -11.37
N PHE A 46 -6.19 -14.13 -12.33
CA PHE A 46 -6.42 -15.30 -13.19
C PHE A 46 -5.64 -15.26 -14.51
N ALA A 47 -5.18 -14.08 -14.94
CA ALA A 47 -4.42 -13.92 -16.18
C ALA A 47 -3.16 -14.79 -16.21
N ILE A 48 -2.50 -14.99 -15.06
CA ILE A 48 -1.28 -15.80 -14.98
C ILE A 48 -1.58 -17.30 -15.13
N PRO A 49 -2.54 -17.90 -14.39
CA PRO A 49 -3.00 -19.27 -14.67
C PRO A 49 -3.42 -19.49 -16.14
N GLU A 50 -4.20 -18.57 -16.71
CA GLU A 50 -4.63 -18.66 -18.12
C GLU A 50 -3.45 -18.63 -19.08
N PHE A 51 -2.49 -17.72 -18.84
CA PHE A 51 -1.26 -17.63 -19.61
C PHE A 51 -0.41 -18.91 -19.51
N MET A 52 -0.29 -19.51 -18.32
CA MET A 52 0.46 -20.76 -18.15
C MET A 52 -0.20 -21.92 -18.91
N ASN A 53 -1.54 -22.04 -18.85
CA ASN A 53 -2.28 -23.04 -19.61
C ASN A 53 -2.09 -22.86 -21.12
N LEU A 54 -2.11 -21.61 -21.60
CA LEU A 54 -1.84 -21.30 -23.00
C LEU A 54 -0.43 -21.74 -23.41
N ILE A 55 0.58 -21.46 -22.58
CA ILE A 55 1.96 -21.85 -22.85
C ILE A 55 2.11 -23.37 -22.93
N GLU A 56 1.49 -24.13 -22.04
CA GLU A 56 1.51 -25.60 -22.10
C GLU A 56 0.93 -26.10 -23.43
N SER A 57 -0.14 -25.49 -23.93
CA SER A 57 -0.75 -25.85 -25.22
C SER A 57 0.12 -25.51 -26.45
N ILE A 58 1.01 -24.52 -26.31
CA ILE A 58 1.91 -24.05 -27.38
C ILE A 58 3.22 -24.84 -27.37
N LYS A 59 3.77 -25.16 -26.19
CA LYS A 59 5.03 -25.89 -26.03
C LYS A 59 5.06 -27.21 -26.82
N ALA A 60 3.92 -27.88 -26.95
CA ALA A 60 3.80 -29.11 -27.72
C ALA A 60 3.89 -28.93 -29.26
N LYS A 61 3.87 -27.69 -29.76
CA LYS A 61 3.77 -27.35 -31.19
C LYS A 61 4.97 -26.58 -31.74
N ILE A 62 5.95 -26.27 -30.90
CA ILE A 62 7.10 -25.41 -31.23
C ILE A 62 8.41 -26.20 -31.13
N SER A 63 9.49 -25.62 -31.66
CA SER A 63 10.82 -26.23 -31.54
C SER A 63 11.30 -26.22 -30.08
N PHE A 64 12.29 -27.08 -29.79
CA PHE A 64 12.90 -27.16 -28.47
C PHE A 64 13.48 -25.81 -28.01
N GLU A 65 14.21 -25.12 -28.90
CA GLU A 65 14.81 -23.82 -28.60
C GLU A 65 13.76 -22.73 -28.31
N GLU A 66 12.65 -22.71 -29.05
CA GLU A 66 11.53 -21.80 -28.79
C GLU A 66 10.82 -22.13 -27.47
N SER A 67 10.69 -23.42 -27.13
CA SER A 67 10.11 -23.88 -25.87
C SER A 67 10.93 -23.44 -24.66
N GLU A 68 12.26 -23.50 -24.73
CA GLU A 68 13.14 -23.00 -23.68
C GLU A 68 12.99 -21.48 -23.47
N LYS A 69 12.98 -20.70 -24.56
CA LYS A 69 12.75 -19.24 -24.50
C LYS A 69 11.39 -18.90 -23.88
N LEU A 70 10.35 -19.64 -24.25
CA LEU A 70 9.00 -19.47 -23.75
C LEU A 70 8.90 -19.81 -22.26
N GLU A 71 9.62 -20.82 -21.81
CA GLU A 71 9.70 -21.19 -20.39
C GLU A 71 10.43 -20.14 -19.54
N GLU A 72 11.52 -19.57 -20.06
CA GLU A 72 12.23 -18.48 -19.37
C GLU A 72 11.33 -17.25 -19.22
N LEU A 73 10.59 -16.89 -20.27
CA LEU A 73 9.61 -15.80 -20.22
C LEU A 73 8.49 -16.07 -19.21
N SER A 74 8.00 -17.31 -19.16
CA SER A 74 7.00 -17.76 -18.18
C SER A 74 7.48 -17.54 -16.74
N LYS A 75 8.74 -17.90 -16.46
CA LYS A 75 9.35 -17.71 -15.14
C LYS A 75 9.41 -16.23 -14.76
N LYS A 76 9.78 -15.35 -15.70
CA LYS A 76 9.80 -13.88 -15.49
C LYS A 76 8.40 -13.33 -15.19
N ILE A 77 7.38 -13.77 -15.93
CA ILE A 77 5.99 -13.36 -15.71
C ILE A 77 5.46 -13.80 -14.34
N VAL A 78 5.77 -15.02 -13.90
CA VAL A 78 5.45 -15.50 -12.54
C VAL A 78 6.17 -14.66 -11.48
N GLN A 79 7.41 -14.24 -11.72
CA GLN A 79 8.13 -13.33 -10.81
C GLN A 79 7.46 -11.95 -10.73
N ILE A 80 6.98 -11.41 -11.86
CA ILE A 80 6.21 -10.15 -11.88
C ILE A 80 4.94 -10.27 -11.03
N LYS A 81 4.17 -11.36 -11.15
CA LYS A 81 3.01 -11.63 -10.28
C LYS A 81 3.39 -11.61 -8.80
N LYS A 82 4.50 -12.24 -8.43
CA LYS A 82 5.00 -12.26 -7.04
C LYS A 82 5.40 -10.86 -6.57
N CYS A 83 6.04 -10.07 -7.42
CA CYS A 83 6.38 -8.68 -7.15
C CYS A 83 5.12 -7.86 -6.87
N ALA A 84 4.11 -7.92 -7.76
CA ALA A 84 2.85 -7.22 -7.58
C ALA A 84 2.15 -7.60 -6.26
N LYS A 85 2.10 -8.90 -5.92
CA LYS A 85 1.54 -9.37 -4.63
C LYS A 85 2.27 -8.77 -3.42
N LYS A 86 3.61 -8.72 -3.47
CA LYS A 86 4.42 -8.13 -2.41
C LYS A 86 4.16 -6.63 -2.29
N SER A 87 4.04 -5.91 -3.40
CA SER A 87 3.70 -4.48 -3.40
C SER A 87 2.35 -4.21 -2.74
N VAL A 88 1.30 -4.95 -3.10
CA VAL A 88 -0.02 -4.86 -2.43
C VAL A 88 0.11 -5.07 -0.93
N SER A 89 0.88 -6.08 -0.52
CA SER A 89 1.07 -6.41 0.89
C SER A 89 1.85 -5.32 1.65
N ALA A 90 2.87 -4.73 1.00
CA ALA A 90 3.66 -3.65 1.58
C ALA A 90 2.82 -2.37 1.77
N VAL A 91 1.99 -2.01 0.79
CA VAL A 91 1.08 -0.86 0.92
C VAL A 91 0.03 -1.10 2.00
N ALA A 92 -0.48 -2.33 2.12
CA ALA A 92 -1.40 -2.68 3.20
C ALA A 92 -0.77 -2.54 4.60
N GLU A 93 0.51 -2.90 4.74
CA GLU A 93 1.27 -2.70 5.97
C GLU A 93 1.52 -1.22 6.25
N LEU A 94 1.87 -0.44 5.23
CA LEU A 94 2.04 1.02 5.33
C LEU A 94 0.75 1.72 5.79
N SER A 95 -0.40 1.39 5.19
CA SER A 95 -1.72 1.90 5.62
C SER A 95 -1.98 1.62 7.11
N ARG A 96 -1.72 0.39 7.56
CA ARG A 96 -1.91 0.01 8.98
C ARG A 96 -1.00 0.81 9.90
N ASN A 97 0.27 0.96 9.54
CA ASN A 97 1.24 1.73 10.32
C ASN A 97 0.86 3.21 10.37
N GLN A 98 0.47 3.80 9.24
CA GLN A 98 0.04 5.19 9.15
C GLN A 98 -1.20 5.48 10.02
N ARG A 99 -2.18 4.58 10.02
CA ARG A 99 -3.35 4.68 10.91
C ARG A 99 -2.97 4.60 12.38
N LYS A 100 -2.02 3.72 12.72
CA LYS A 100 -1.51 3.61 14.10
C LYS A 100 -0.81 4.90 14.53
N THR A 101 0.13 5.40 13.74
CA THR A 101 0.84 6.65 13.99
C THR A 101 -0.11 7.83 14.11
N THR A 102 -1.15 7.91 13.27
CA THR A 102 -2.15 8.97 13.35
C THR A 102 -2.91 8.95 14.68
N ARG A 103 -3.32 7.76 15.15
CA ARG A 103 -4.00 7.61 16.45
C ARG A 103 -3.11 8.01 17.62
N GLU A 104 -1.83 7.62 17.58
CA GLU A 104 -0.85 7.98 18.60
C GLU A 104 -0.64 9.51 18.64
N ALA A 105 -0.45 10.14 17.48
CA ALA A 105 -0.31 11.60 17.38
C ALA A 105 -1.55 12.35 17.90
N ILE A 106 -2.77 11.90 17.55
CA ILE A 106 -4.01 12.49 18.08
C ILE A 106 -4.05 12.39 19.61
N ARG A 107 -3.67 11.24 20.17
CA ARG A 107 -3.65 11.04 21.63
C ARG A 107 -2.68 12.02 22.30
N GLU A 108 -1.45 12.11 21.80
CA GLU A 108 -0.42 13.01 22.33
C GLU A 108 -0.83 14.49 22.26
N PHE A 109 -1.47 14.91 21.16
CA PHE A 109 -1.99 16.26 21.04
C PHE A 109 -3.10 16.55 22.06
N ASN A 110 -4.02 15.60 22.28
CA ASN A 110 -5.09 15.76 23.26
C ASN A 110 -4.55 15.84 24.69
N GLU A 111 -3.62 14.95 25.05
CA GLU A 111 -2.95 14.95 26.36
C GLU A 111 -2.26 16.30 26.64
N PHE A 112 -1.62 16.89 25.63
CA PHE A 112 -0.98 18.21 25.78
C PHE A 112 -2.00 19.35 25.88
N VAL A 113 -3.09 19.32 25.10
CA VAL A 113 -4.13 20.38 25.13
C VAL A 113 -4.91 20.37 26.45
N GLU A 114 -5.09 19.20 27.06
CA GLU A 114 -5.79 19.03 28.35
C GLU A 114 -4.91 19.35 29.57
N SER A 115 -3.58 19.46 29.40
CA SER A 115 -2.59 19.81 30.44
C SER A 115 -2.44 21.32 30.74
#